data_AF-A0A6L7XQ68-F1
#
_entry.id   AF-A0A6L7XQ68-F1
#
_cell.length_a   1.000
_cell.length_b   1.000
_cell.length_c   1.000
_cell.angle_alpha   90.00
_cell.angle_beta   90.00
_cell.angle_gamma   90.00
#
_symmetry.space_group_name_H-M   'P 1'
#
loop_
_entity.id
_entity.type
_entity.pdbx_description
1 polymer ?
#
loop_
_entity_poly.entity_id
_entity_poly.type
_entity_poly.pdbx_seq_one_letter_code
_entity_poly.pdbx_strand_id
1 'polypeptide(L)'
;MRHSDLQLVFTREELLSDHDYARPHEIQGRRLHGGYDAAGNYVPPRSLGRSKAIANWSESLRRRGGDLLDADSSLLSGPRVPNPAQQSLLVRRGLDHFFWNALTITGKIEGRGRMLCAMPLPKLQPLFVEDISGTALGHLHKGLMHAHG
;
A
#
# COMPACT_ATOMS: atom_id res chain seq x y z
N MET A 1 26.70 -9.64 -21.66
CA MET A 1 26.30 -9.61 -20.23
C MET A 1 24.96 -10.28 -20.11
N ARG A 2 24.82 -11.35 -19.32
CA ARG A 2 23.51 -11.94 -19.01
C ARG A 2 22.82 -10.97 -18.05
N HIS A 3 21.86 -10.18 -18.52
CA HIS A 3 20.93 -9.53 -17.60
C HIS A 3 20.26 -10.65 -16.81
N SER A 4 20.35 -10.63 -15.48
CA SER A 4 19.49 -11.48 -14.68
C SER A 4 18.06 -11.13 -15.03
N ASP A 5 17.31 -12.11 -15.53
CA ASP A 5 15.89 -11.94 -15.81
C ASP A 5 15.18 -11.63 -14.49
N LEU A 6 14.52 -10.48 -14.44
CA LEU A 6 13.73 -10.08 -13.28
C LEU A 6 12.49 -10.99 -13.21
N GLN A 7 12.14 -11.46 -12.02
CA GLN A 7 10.83 -12.06 -11.80
C GLN A 7 9.77 -10.96 -11.94
N LEU A 8 8.90 -11.06 -12.94
CA LEU A 8 7.84 -10.07 -13.20
C LEU A 8 6.44 -10.60 -12.92
N VAL A 9 6.28 -11.92 -12.85
CA VAL A 9 5.03 -12.60 -12.52
C VAL A 9 5.12 -13.14 -11.10
N PHE A 10 4.18 -12.75 -10.26
CA PHE A 10 4.09 -13.13 -8.86
C PHE A 10 2.76 -13.82 -8.58
N THR A 11 2.79 -14.88 -7.78
CA THR A 11 1.58 -15.53 -7.29
C THR A 11 0.91 -14.73 -6.19
N ARG A 12 -0.31 -15.12 -5.84
CA ARG A 12 -1.04 -14.51 -4.72
C ARG A 12 -0.29 -14.68 -3.41
N GLU A 13 0.24 -15.87 -3.18
CA GLU A 13 0.99 -16.24 -1.98
C GLU A 13 2.26 -15.40 -1.86
N GLU A 14 2.99 -15.22 -2.96
CA GLU A 14 4.16 -14.35 -2.99
C GLU A 14 3.77 -12.89 -2.67
N LEU A 15 2.74 -12.35 -3.31
CA LEU A 15 2.30 -10.96 -3.08
C LEU A 15 1.76 -10.72 -1.67
N LEU A 16 1.20 -11.73 -1.02
CA LEU A 16 0.64 -11.65 0.32
C LEU A 16 1.59 -12.18 1.41
N SER A 17 2.85 -12.48 1.07
CA SER A 17 3.82 -13.00 2.03
C SER A 17 4.28 -11.95 3.04
N ASP A 18 4.27 -12.35 4.32
CA ASP A 18 4.80 -11.58 5.44
C ASP A 18 6.33 -11.80 5.59
N HIS A 19 6.98 -10.85 6.24
CA HIS A 19 8.36 -11.06 6.70
C HIS A 19 8.35 -11.93 7.95
N ASP A 20 9.49 -12.59 8.21
CA ASP A 20 9.73 -13.16 9.54
C ASP A 20 10.04 -12.01 10.52
N TYR A 21 9.04 -11.65 11.32
CA TYR A 21 9.15 -10.55 12.27
C TYR A 21 9.91 -10.98 13.51
N ALA A 22 10.96 -10.25 13.88
CA ALA A 22 11.68 -10.49 15.13
C ALA A 22 10.77 -10.25 16.36
N ARG A 23 9.82 -9.32 16.24
CA ARG A 23 8.81 -9.05 17.27
C ARG A 23 7.47 -8.68 16.63
N PRO A 24 6.32 -9.16 17.14
CA PRO A 24 5.02 -8.74 16.64
C PRO A 24 4.76 -7.26 16.95
N HIS A 25 3.91 -6.63 16.13
CA HIS A 25 3.37 -5.31 16.45
C HIS A 25 2.21 -5.46 17.45
N GLU A 26 2.43 -5.07 18.70
CA GLU A 26 1.43 -5.17 19.77
C GLU A 26 1.26 -3.83 20.48
N ILE A 27 0.01 -3.41 20.64
CA ILE A 27 -0.37 -2.19 21.35
C ILE A 27 -1.46 -2.57 22.37
N GLN A 28 -1.22 -2.28 23.65
CA GLN A 28 -2.15 -2.59 24.75
C GLN A 28 -2.62 -4.05 24.77
N GLY A 29 -1.72 -5.01 24.53
CA GLY A 29 -2.03 -6.45 24.50
C GLY A 29 -2.83 -6.91 23.27
N ARG A 30 -3.05 -6.03 22.29
CA ARG A 30 -3.70 -6.36 21.02
C ARG A 30 -2.64 -6.48 19.93
N ARG A 31 -2.62 -7.63 19.24
CA ARG A 31 -1.77 -7.83 18.07
C ARG A 31 -2.34 -7.08 16.86
N LEU A 32 -1.52 -6.23 16.27
CA LEU A 32 -1.79 -5.48 15.06
C LEU A 32 -1.08 -6.12 13.87
N HIS A 33 -1.35 -5.60 12.67
CA HIS A 33 -0.71 -6.08 11.45
C HIS A 33 0.76 -5.61 11.33
N GLY A 34 1.58 -6.48 10.75
CA GLY A 34 3.02 -6.28 10.61
C GLY A 34 3.79 -6.65 11.87
N GLY A 35 5.02 -6.17 11.96
CA GLY A 35 5.91 -6.44 13.07
C GLY A 35 7.14 -5.55 13.05
N TYR A 36 8.16 -5.94 13.81
CA TYR A 36 9.43 -5.25 13.88
C TYR A 36 10.57 -6.19 13.46
N ASP A 37 11.57 -5.62 12.81
CA ASP A 37 12.84 -6.32 12.56
C ASP A 37 13.71 -6.36 13.83
N ALA A 38 14.87 -7.03 13.74
CA ALA A 38 15.80 -7.16 14.85
C ALA A 38 16.43 -5.82 15.30
N ALA A 39 16.41 -4.80 14.43
CA ALA A 39 16.87 -3.45 14.74
C ALA A 39 15.77 -2.57 15.37
N GLY A 40 14.54 -3.10 15.48
CA GLY A 40 13.40 -2.40 16.05
C GLY A 40 12.64 -1.51 15.07
N ASN A 41 12.90 -1.60 13.76
CA ASN A 41 12.14 -0.86 12.74
C ASN A 41 10.82 -1.57 12.43
N TYR A 42 9.76 -0.81 12.20
CA TYR A 42 8.47 -1.38 11.78
C TYR A 42 8.57 -1.92 10.35
N VAL A 43 8.05 -3.12 10.16
CA VAL A 43 7.94 -3.80 8.87
C VAL A 43 6.45 -4.03 8.58
N PRO A 44 5.92 -3.51 7.46
CA PRO A 44 4.53 -3.69 7.10
C PRO A 44 4.10 -5.16 6.96
N PRO A 45 2.81 -5.47 7.13
CA PRO A 45 2.25 -6.76 6.75
C PRO A 45 2.34 -6.98 5.23
N ARG A 46 2.48 -8.24 4.83
CA ARG A 46 2.31 -8.71 3.45
C ARG A 46 3.20 -7.95 2.47
N SER A 47 4.40 -7.59 2.92
CA SER A 47 5.33 -6.75 2.15
C SER A 47 6.53 -7.49 1.60
N LEU A 48 6.78 -8.75 1.99
CA LEU A 48 8.00 -9.46 1.59
C LEU A 48 8.08 -9.61 0.07
N GLY A 49 7.15 -10.36 -0.52
CA GLY A 49 7.10 -10.52 -1.98
C GLY A 49 6.62 -9.25 -2.69
N ARG A 50 5.72 -8.46 -2.09
CA ARG A 50 5.21 -7.22 -2.70
C ARG A 50 6.31 -6.17 -2.89
N SER A 51 7.25 -6.02 -1.96
CA SER A 51 8.36 -5.08 -2.10
C SER A 51 9.29 -5.49 -3.24
N LYS A 52 9.58 -6.79 -3.35
CA LYS A 52 10.34 -7.35 -4.48
C LYS A 52 9.61 -7.12 -5.81
N ALA A 53 8.29 -7.34 -5.84
CA ALA A 53 7.48 -7.13 -7.03
C ALA A 53 7.50 -5.68 -7.49
N ILE A 54 7.27 -4.73 -6.58
CA ILE A 54 7.34 -3.29 -6.87
C ILE A 54 8.72 -2.90 -7.41
N ALA A 55 9.80 -3.35 -6.78
CA ALA A 55 11.16 -3.09 -7.24
C ALA A 55 11.39 -3.63 -8.66
N ASN A 56 11.01 -4.89 -8.92
CA ASN A 56 11.18 -5.52 -10.22
C ASN A 56 10.34 -4.87 -11.32
N TRP A 57 9.08 -4.52 -11.04
CA TRP A 57 8.22 -3.81 -11.99
C TRP A 57 8.74 -2.41 -12.29
N SER A 58 9.25 -1.70 -11.28
CA SER A 58 9.84 -0.36 -11.44
C SER A 58 11.10 -0.41 -12.31
N GLU A 59 11.98 -1.37 -12.06
CA GLU A 59 13.18 -1.59 -12.88
C GLU A 59 12.80 -1.99 -14.32
N SER A 60 11.82 -2.87 -14.50
CA SER A 60 11.32 -3.26 -15.83
C SER A 60 10.69 -2.08 -16.59
N LEU A 61 10.00 -1.17 -15.90
CA LEU A 61 9.52 0.09 -16.48
C LEU A 61 10.68 0.96 -16.98
N ARG A 62 11.72 1.13 -16.16
CA ARG A 62 12.92 1.92 -16.52
C ARG A 62 13.71 1.32 -17.67
N ARG A 63 13.88 0.00 -17.72
CA ARG A 63 14.52 -0.69 -18.85
C ARG A 63 13.78 -0.50 -20.17
N ARG A 64 12.48 -0.23 -20.13
CA ARG A 64 11.66 0.11 -21.31
C ARG A 64 11.61 1.61 -21.61
N GLY A 65 12.38 2.43 -20.89
CA GLY A 65 12.47 3.87 -21.08
C GLY A 65 11.40 4.70 -20.37
N GLY A 66 10.61 4.09 -19.49
CA GLY A 66 9.65 4.81 -18.64
C GLY A 66 10.24 5.19 -17.27
N ASP A 67 9.46 5.89 -16.46
CA ASP A 67 9.76 6.09 -15.03
C ASP A 67 8.47 6.11 -14.20
N LEU A 68 8.60 5.99 -12.88
CA LEU A 68 7.48 6.10 -11.97
C LEU A 68 6.95 7.54 -11.96
N LEU A 69 5.63 7.68 -11.93
CA LEU A 69 4.99 8.95 -11.63
C LEU A 69 4.88 9.08 -10.11
N ASP A 70 5.52 10.10 -9.54
CA ASP A 70 5.38 10.40 -8.12
C ASP A 70 3.93 10.79 -7.83
N ALA A 71 3.27 9.97 -6.99
CA ALA A 71 1.89 10.14 -6.59
C ALA A 71 1.82 10.46 -5.10
N ASP A 72 2.12 11.71 -4.74
CA ASP A 72 2.02 12.18 -3.37
C ASP A 72 0.88 13.21 -3.17
N SER A 73 0.67 13.59 -1.90
CA SER A 73 -0.41 14.50 -1.51
C SER A 73 -0.37 15.88 -2.18
N SER A 74 0.76 16.30 -2.76
CA SER A 74 0.88 17.54 -3.53
C SER A 74 0.03 17.54 -4.80
N LEU A 75 -0.29 16.36 -5.34
CA LEU A 75 -1.23 16.21 -6.46
C LEU A 75 -2.67 16.58 -6.08
N LEU A 76 -3.00 16.52 -4.78
CA LEU A 76 -4.31 16.89 -4.25
C LEU A 76 -4.28 18.37 -3.84
N SER A 77 -4.52 19.28 -4.79
CA SER A 77 -4.69 20.71 -4.47
C SER A 77 -5.99 20.96 -3.68
N GLY A 78 -5.94 21.79 -2.64
CA GLY A 78 -7.13 22.16 -1.85
C GLY A 78 -6.84 22.40 -0.37
N PRO A 79 -7.84 22.86 0.40
CA PRO A 79 -7.69 23.15 1.83
C PRO A 79 -7.25 21.89 2.57
N ARG A 80 -6.05 21.95 3.16
CA ARG A 80 -5.49 20.88 3.98
C ARG A 80 -6.26 20.79 5.30
N VAL A 81 -6.38 19.58 5.83
CA VAL A 81 -6.70 19.39 7.25
C VAL A 81 -5.64 20.09 8.11
N PRO A 82 -5.97 20.52 9.35
CA PRO A 82 -4.99 21.10 10.26
C PRO A 82 -3.75 20.20 10.36
N ASN A 83 -2.56 20.80 10.29
CA ASN A 83 -1.33 20.06 10.53
C ASN A 83 -1.27 19.58 12.00
N PRO A 84 -0.36 18.66 12.37
CA PRO A 84 -0.32 18.11 13.73
C PRO A 84 -0.23 19.16 14.85
N ALA A 85 0.49 20.26 14.64
CA ALA A 85 0.62 21.34 15.61
C ALA A 85 -0.69 22.13 15.76
N GLN A 86 -1.35 22.46 14.64
CA GLN A 86 -2.66 23.11 14.63
C GLN A 86 -3.73 22.21 15.26
N GLN A 87 -3.74 20.92 14.91
CA GLN A 87 -4.67 19.93 15.45
C GLN A 87 -4.50 19.81 16.98
N SER A 88 -3.27 19.75 17.46
CA SER A 88 -2.96 19.71 18.90
C SER A 88 -3.46 20.96 19.63
N LEU A 89 -3.29 22.14 19.02
CA LEU A 89 -3.80 23.40 19.58
C LEU A 89 -5.33 23.38 19.69
N LEU A 90 -6.04 22.98 18.61
CA LEU A 90 -7.50 22.91 18.59
C LEU A 90 -8.04 21.98 19.67
N VAL A 91 -7.46 20.79 19.82
CA VAL A 91 -7.85 19.84 20.87
C VAL A 91 -7.62 20.44 22.27
N ARG A 92 -6.45 21.06 22.52
CA ARG A 92 -6.16 21.72 23.81
C ARG A 92 -7.10 22.88 24.14
N ARG A 93 -7.70 23.51 23.13
CA ARG A 93 -8.68 24.59 23.30
C ARG A 93 -10.13 24.11 23.35
N GLY A 94 -10.37 22.79 23.38
CA GLY A 94 -11.72 22.21 23.40
C GLY A 94 -12.45 22.29 22.07
N LEU A 95 -11.75 22.53 20.96
CA LEU A 95 -12.27 22.56 19.59
C LEU A 95 -11.96 21.24 18.88
N ASP A 96 -12.27 20.12 19.52
CA ASP A 96 -11.87 18.78 19.11
C ASP A 96 -12.90 18.07 18.21
N HIS A 97 -14.10 18.61 18.04
CA HIS A 97 -15.14 17.97 17.22
C HIS A 97 -14.67 17.67 15.78
N PHE A 98 -13.87 18.55 15.18
CA PHE A 98 -13.27 18.30 13.87
C PHE A 98 -12.32 17.08 13.89
N PHE A 99 -11.53 16.92 14.97
CA PHE A 99 -10.64 15.77 15.14
C PHE A 99 -11.41 14.45 15.11
N TRP A 100 -12.45 14.35 15.94
CA TRP A 100 -13.26 13.14 16.08
C TRP A 100 -14.04 12.82 14.81
N ASN A 101 -14.56 13.84 14.12
CA ASN A 101 -15.21 13.67 12.84
C ASN A 101 -14.23 13.19 11.77
N ALA A 102 -13.02 13.76 11.70
CA ALA A 102 -11.99 13.31 10.78
C ALA A 102 -11.62 11.84 11.02
N LEU A 103 -11.37 11.43 12.27
CA LEU A 103 -11.10 10.03 12.62
C LEU A 103 -12.26 9.11 12.25
N THR A 104 -13.50 9.54 12.46
CA THR A 104 -14.69 8.75 12.10
C THR A 104 -14.82 8.60 10.59
N ILE A 105 -14.59 9.66 9.82
CA ILE A 105 -14.62 9.65 8.35
C ILE A 105 -13.52 8.73 7.82
N THR A 106 -12.28 8.91 8.29
CA THR A 106 -11.15 8.03 7.94
C THR A 106 -11.48 6.59 8.28
N GLY A 107 -11.97 6.30 9.49
CA GLY A 107 -12.35 4.94 9.89
C GLY A 107 -13.44 4.33 9.00
N LYS A 108 -14.43 5.12 8.55
CA LYS A 108 -15.44 4.67 7.57
C LYS A 108 -14.84 4.41 6.19
N ILE A 109 -13.89 5.22 5.74
CA ILE A 109 -13.22 5.06 4.44
C ILE A 109 -12.30 3.84 4.47
N GLU A 110 -11.39 3.76 5.44
CA GLU A 110 -10.46 2.65 5.63
C GLU A 110 -11.21 1.32 5.88
N GLY A 111 -12.31 1.35 6.64
CA GLY A 111 -13.18 0.18 6.84
C GLY A 111 -13.82 -0.33 5.55
N ARG A 112 -14.03 0.55 4.56
CA ARG A 112 -14.46 0.16 3.20
C ARG A 112 -13.31 -0.34 2.33
N GLY A 113 -12.05 -0.20 2.74
CA GLY A 113 -10.90 -0.79 2.05
C GLY A 113 -11.11 -2.29 1.81
N ARG A 114 -11.71 -3.00 2.77
CA ARG A 114 -12.09 -4.41 2.64
C ARG A 114 -13.04 -4.70 1.48
N MET A 115 -13.85 -3.73 1.05
CA MET A 115 -14.72 -3.89 -0.11
C MET A 115 -13.93 -4.04 -1.42
N LEU A 116 -12.71 -3.49 -1.49
CA LEU A 116 -11.82 -3.64 -2.64
C LEU A 116 -11.44 -5.11 -2.85
N CYS A 117 -11.37 -5.92 -1.78
CA CYS A 117 -11.15 -7.36 -1.86
C CYS A 117 -12.32 -8.12 -2.52
N ALA A 118 -13.54 -7.59 -2.44
CA ALA A 118 -14.75 -8.23 -2.94
C ALA A 118 -15.20 -7.68 -4.30
N MET A 119 -14.54 -6.63 -4.80
CA MET A 119 -14.87 -6.01 -6.07
C MET A 119 -14.48 -6.94 -7.22
N PRO A 120 -15.42 -7.29 -8.12
CA PRO A 120 -15.08 -8.06 -9.31
C PRO A 120 -14.25 -7.15 -10.24
N LEU A 121 -12.97 -7.49 -10.42
CA LEU A 121 -12.14 -6.82 -11.42
C LEU A 121 -12.41 -7.46 -12.80
N PRO A 122 -12.67 -6.65 -13.85
CA PRO A 122 -12.73 -7.18 -15.20
C PRO A 122 -11.37 -7.71 -15.64
N LYS A 123 -11.35 -8.59 -16.64
CA LYS A 123 -10.11 -8.93 -17.34
C LYS A 123 -9.58 -7.67 -18.00
N LEU A 124 -8.41 -7.21 -17.56
CA LEU A 124 -7.83 -5.94 -18.04
C LEU A 124 -7.03 -6.10 -19.33
N GLN A 125 -6.43 -7.26 -19.58
CA GLN A 125 -5.60 -7.48 -20.77
C GLN A 125 -6.26 -7.08 -22.10
N PRO A 126 -7.56 -7.34 -22.36
CA PRO A 126 -8.21 -6.92 -23.60
C PRO A 126 -8.29 -5.40 -23.81
N LEU A 127 -8.04 -4.59 -22.78
CA LEU A 127 -8.02 -3.13 -22.85
C LEU A 127 -6.66 -2.56 -23.27
N PHE A 128 -5.62 -3.41 -23.35
CA PHE A 128 -4.25 -3.03 -23.67
C PHE A 128 -3.74 -3.84 -24.86
N VAL A 129 -2.97 -3.20 -25.73
CA VAL A 129 -2.31 -3.87 -26.86
C VAL A 129 -1.10 -4.65 -26.35
N GLU A 130 -0.36 -4.07 -25.39
CA GLU A 130 0.82 -4.66 -24.77
C GLU A 130 0.46 -5.72 -23.73
N ASP A 131 1.33 -6.72 -23.56
CA ASP A 131 1.19 -7.69 -22.47
C ASP A 131 1.39 -7.01 -21.11
N ILE A 132 0.36 -7.05 -20.28
CA ILE A 132 0.39 -6.49 -18.92
C ILE A 132 0.65 -7.56 -17.85
N SER A 133 0.83 -8.83 -18.23
CA SER A 133 0.94 -9.97 -17.31
C SER A 133 2.06 -9.81 -16.28
N GLY A 134 3.18 -9.18 -16.68
CA GLY A 134 4.36 -8.90 -15.85
C GLY A 134 4.37 -7.51 -15.21
N THR A 135 3.22 -6.84 -15.09
CA THR A 135 3.11 -5.49 -14.51
C THR A 135 2.27 -5.49 -13.24
N ALA A 136 2.37 -4.43 -12.43
CA ALA A 136 1.46 -4.24 -11.28
C ALA A 136 -0.02 -4.33 -11.69
N LEU A 137 -0.37 -3.80 -12.87
CA LEU A 137 -1.74 -3.81 -13.40
C LEU A 137 -2.25 -5.25 -13.63
N GLY A 138 -1.41 -6.12 -14.20
CA GLY A 138 -1.71 -7.54 -14.39
C GLY A 138 -1.89 -8.32 -13.08
N HIS A 139 -1.45 -7.75 -11.95
CA HIS A 139 -1.51 -8.36 -10.62
C HIS A 139 -2.57 -7.77 -9.69
N LEU A 140 -3.39 -6.79 -10.14
CA LEU A 140 -4.45 -6.21 -9.31
C LEU A 140 -5.36 -7.29 -8.70
N HIS A 141 -5.87 -8.19 -9.53
CA HIS A 141 -6.72 -9.31 -9.11
C HIS A 141 -5.94 -10.48 -8.47
N LYS A 142 -4.62 -10.55 -8.67
CA LYS A 142 -3.78 -11.65 -8.15
C LYS A 142 -3.39 -11.47 -6.68
N GLY A 143 -3.64 -10.30 -6.10
CA GLY A 143 -3.37 -10.10 -4.68
C GLY A 143 -3.27 -8.65 -4.27
N LEU A 144 -2.96 -7.72 -5.18
CA LEU A 144 -2.74 -6.32 -4.80
C LEU A 144 -4.01 -5.66 -4.23
N MET A 145 -5.19 -5.93 -4.79
CA MET A 145 -6.46 -5.45 -4.20
C MET A 145 -6.67 -6.02 -2.79
N HIS A 146 -6.31 -7.29 -2.57
CA HIS A 146 -6.42 -7.92 -1.27
C HIS A 146 -5.35 -7.45 -0.26
N ALA A 147 -4.21 -6.99 -0.77
CA ALA A 147 -3.10 -6.50 0.03
C ALA A 147 -3.31 -5.06 0.52
N HIS A 148 -4.29 -4.33 -0.04
CA HIS A 148 -4.68 -2.98 0.39
C HIS A 148 -5.42 -2.99 1.74
N GLY A 149 -6.30 -3.97 1.97
CA GLY A 149 -7.07 -4.14 3.21
C GLY A 149 -8.21 -5.13 3.02
#